data_AF-A0A2M7RQT3-F1
#
_entry.id   AF-A0A2M7RQT3-F1
#
_cell.length_a   1.000
_cell.length_b   1.000
_cell.length_c   1.000
_cell.angle_alpha   90.00
_cell.angle_beta   90.00
_cell.angle_gamma   90.00
#
_symmetry.space_group_name_H-M   'P 1'
#
loop_
_entity.id
_entity.type
_entity.pdbx_description
1 polymer ?
#
loop_
_entity_poly.entity_id
_entity_poly.type
_entity_poly.pdbx_seq_one_letter_code
_entity_poly.pdbx_strand_id
1 'polypeptide(L)'
;MYHTGTMDTISSSSTVKINLPLGIKRNIQNEAERIGISLQDFIRMLLASYFSKSEGMVNISRDRYLLDNAKKEIKFGKYKSIKSKKELHDYLSGL
;
A
#
# COMPACT_ATOMS: atom_id res chain seq x y z
N MET A 1 -47.30 4.90 -0.13
CA MET A 1 -45.88 5.16 0.16
C MET A 1 -45.05 4.18 -0.66
N TYR A 2 -44.37 4.63 -1.70
CA TYR A 2 -43.43 3.83 -2.48
C TYR A 2 -42.09 4.55 -2.44
N HIS A 3 -41.11 3.99 -1.73
CA HIS A 3 -39.72 4.43 -1.82
C HIS A 3 -39.08 3.76 -3.04
N THR A 4 -39.11 4.45 -4.18
CA THR A 4 -38.19 4.18 -5.27
C THR A 4 -36.86 4.85 -4.94
N GLY A 5 -35.99 4.14 -4.23
CA GLY A 5 -34.60 4.53 -4.10
C GLY A 5 -33.91 4.34 -5.45
N THR A 6 -33.82 5.41 -6.23
CA THR A 6 -32.87 5.47 -7.34
C THR A 6 -31.48 5.35 -6.73
N MET A 7 -30.86 4.19 -6.91
CA MET A 7 -29.45 4.02 -6.64
C MET A 7 -28.72 4.88 -7.68
N ASP A 8 -28.47 6.14 -7.32
CA ASP A 8 -27.57 7.01 -8.05
C ASP A 8 -26.18 6.37 -7.94
N THR A 9 -25.87 5.45 -8.86
CA THR A 9 -24.50 5.11 -9.20
C THR A 9 -23.92 6.35 -9.86
N ILE A 10 -23.55 7.33 -9.03
CA ILE A 10 -22.72 8.45 -9.44
C ILE A 10 -21.49 7.78 -10.05
N SER A 11 -21.42 7.84 -11.38
CA SER A 11 -20.29 7.38 -12.16
C SER A 11 -19.15 8.33 -11.86
N SER A 12 -18.49 8.14 -10.71
CA SER A 12 -17.43 9.02 -10.22
C SER A 12 -16.19 8.79 -11.09
N SER A 13 -16.19 9.39 -12.27
CA SER A 13 -15.03 9.47 -13.13
C SER A 13 -14.05 10.46 -12.52
N SER A 14 -12.96 9.96 -11.95
CA SER A 14 -11.89 10.78 -11.39
C SER A 14 -10.79 10.97 -12.43
N THR A 15 -10.44 12.23 -12.73
CA THR A 15 -9.30 12.55 -13.58
C THR A 15 -8.04 12.68 -12.73
N VAL A 16 -6.99 11.94 -13.08
CA VAL A 16 -5.67 12.03 -12.42
C VAL A 16 -4.67 12.66 -13.38
N LYS A 17 -4.03 13.76 -12.96
CA LYS A 17 -2.91 14.38 -13.68
C LYS A 17 -1.61 13.93 -13.05
N ILE A 18 -0.72 13.34 -13.85
CA ILE A 18 0.58 12.82 -13.39
C ILE A 18 1.69 13.53 -14.17
N ASN A 19 2.64 14.10 -13.44
CA ASN A 19 3.85 14.65 -14.02
C ASN A 19 4.92 13.56 -14.04
N LEU A 20 5.32 13.12 -15.23
CA LEU A 20 6.36 12.10 -15.41
C LEU A 20 7.63 12.72 -15.99
N PRO A 21 8.82 12.34 -15.49
CA PRO A 21 10.08 12.67 -16.16
C PRO A 21 10.08 12.14 -17.60
N LEU A 22 10.67 12.89 -18.53
CA LEU A 22 10.67 12.59 -19.98
C LEU A 22 11.14 11.16 -20.30
N GLY A 23 12.22 10.70 -19.67
CA GLY A 23 12.74 9.34 -19.89
C GLY A 23 11.76 8.24 -19.48
N ILE A 24 11.08 8.43 -18.34
CA ILE A 24 10.09 7.46 -17.84
C ILE A 24 8.85 7.46 -18.73
N LYS A 25 8.36 8.64 -19.12
CA LYS A 25 7.21 8.76 -20.03
C LYS A 25 7.45 8.00 -21.34
N ARG A 26 8.63 8.18 -21.94
CA ARG A 26 8.99 7.52 -23.21
C ARG A 26 9.03 6.00 -23.07
N ASN A 27 9.60 5.48 -21.99
CA ASN A 27 9.66 4.04 -21.75
C ASN A 27 8.26 3.43 -21.58
N ILE A 28 7.40 4.08 -20.79
CA ILE A 28 6.02 3.63 -20.56
C ILE A 28 5.23 3.66 -21.87
N GLN A 29 5.41 4.71 -22.67
CA GLN A 29 4.74 4.82 -23.97
C GLN A 29 5.17 3.71 -24.93
N ASN A 30 6.47 3.46 -25.08
CA ASN A 30 6.96 2.38 -25.94
C ASN A 30 6.41 1.00 -25.50
N GLU A 31 6.29 0.79 -24.19
CA GLU A 31 5.78 -0.46 -23.64
C GLU A 31 4.26 -0.62 -23.87
N ALA A 32 3.50 0.45 -23.73
CA ALA A 32 2.07 0.45 -24.06
C ALA A 32 1.86 0.15 -25.56
N GLU A 33 2.66 0.76 -26.43
CA GLU A 33 2.66 0.52 -27.88
C GLU A 33 3.04 -0.93 -28.22
N ARG A 34 4.04 -1.50 -27.53
CA ARG A 34 4.47 -2.91 -27.70
C ARG A 34 3.33 -3.91 -27.41
N ILE A 35 2.49 -3.61 -26.43
CA ILE A 35 1.37 -4.46 -26.02
C ILE A 35 0.08 -4.12 -26.82
N GLY A 36 0.11 -3.05 -27.62
CA GLY A 36 -1.00 -2.63 -28.47
C GLY A 36 -2.14 -1.96 -27.70
N ILE A 37 -1.85 -1.29 -26.59
CA ILE A 37 -2.86 -0.59 -25.77
C ILE A 37 -2.55 0.89 -25.61
N SER A 38 -3.56 1.67 -25.21
CA SER A 38 -3.36 3.10 -24.96
C SER A 38 -2.47 3.33 -23.72
N LEU A 39 -1.68 4.41 -23.75
CA LEU A 39 -0.89 4.84 -22.59
C LEU A 39 -1.76 5.02 -21.33
N GLN A 40 -2.99 5.51 -21.50
CA GLN A 40 -3.92 5.72 -20.39
C GLN A 40 -4.38 4.39 -19.79
N ASP A 41 -4.72 3.40 -20.62
CA ASP A 41 -5.14 2.07 -20.15
C ASP A 41 -3.99 1.32 -19.51
N PHE A 42 -2.79 1.48 -20.06
CA PHE A 42 -1.57 0.95 -19.44
C PHE A 42 -1.37 1.54 -18.04
N ILE A 43 -1.51 2.87 -17.86
CA ILE A 43 -1.43 3.51 -16.55
C ILE A 43 -2.56 3.02 -15.62
N ARG A 44 -3.81 2.91 -16.11
CA ARG A 44 -4.93 2.38 -15.32
C ARG A 44 -4.65 0.96 -14.85
N MET A 45 -4.13 0.10 -15.72
CA MET A 45 -3.77 -1.28 -15.40
C MET A 45 -2.65 -1.35 -14.34
N LEU A 46 -1.64 -0.50 -14.45
CA LEU A 46 -0.57 -0.40 -13.46
C LEU A 46 -1.10 0.06 -12.09
N LEU A 47 -1.93 1.11 -12.06
CA LEU A 47 -2.54 1.59 -10.83
C LEU A 47 -3.47 0.53 -10.22
N ALA A 48 -4.29 -0.14 -11.04
CA ALA A 48 -5.16 -1.22 -10.59
C ALA A 48 -4.35 -2.40 -10.03
N SER A 49 -3.24 -2.78 -10.66
CA SER A 49 -2.35 -3.84 -10.17
C SER A 49 -1.62 -3.46 -8.88
N TYR A 50 -1.25 -2.18 -8.77
CA TYR A 50 -0.60 -1.65 -7.58
C TYR A 50 -1.56 -1.62 -6.38
N PHE A 51 -2.76 -1.09 -6.56
CA PHE A 51 -3.76 -0.98 -5.50
C PHE A 51 -4.50 -2.27 -5.19
N SER A 52 -4.64 -3.19 -6.16
CA SER A 52 -5.24 -4.52 -5.89
C SER A 52 -4.40 -5.39 -4.96
N LYS A 53 -3.08 -5.13 -4.87
CA LYS A 53 -2.17 -5.83 -3.95
C LYS A 53 -1.90 -5.04 -2.67
N SER A 54 -2.34 -3.79 -2.57
CA SER A 54 -2.10 -2.97 -1.39
C SER A 54 -3.30 -3.05 -0.45
N GLU A 55 -3.25 -3.96 0.52
CA GLU A 55 -3.84 -3.65 1.81
C GLU A 55 -3.09 -2.43 2.38
N GLY A 56 -3.65 -1.24 2.19
CA GLY A 56 -3.27 0.01 2.86
C GLY A 56 -1.79 0.36 2.82
N MET A 57 -1.37 1.14 1.83
CA MET A 57 -0.07 1.88 1.83
C MET A 57 0.22 2.61 3.16
N VAL A 58 -0.83 3.00 3.89
CA VAL A 58 -0.73 3.63 5.21
C VAL A 58 -0.27 2.65 6.30
N ASN A 59 -0.70 1.38 6.25
CA ASN A 59 -0.30 0.38 7.25
C ASN A 59 1.13 -0.11 7.00
N ILE A 60 1.52 -0.37 5.75
CA ILE A 60 2.89 -0.83 5.44
C ILE A 60 3.94 0.23 5.86
N SER A 61 3.66 1.52 5.64
CA SER A 61 4.59 2.59 6.01
C SER A 61 4.68 2.79 7.53
N ARG A 62 3.54 2.79 8.23
CA ARG A 62 3.49 2.94 9.69
C ARG A 62 4.09 1.71 10.39
N ASP A 63 3.73 0.50 9.98
CA ASP A 63 4.20 -0.73 10.61
C ASP A 63 5.69 -0.94 10.39
N ARG A 64 6.20 -0.59 9.19
CA ARG A 64 7.65 -0.59 8.94
C ARG A 64 8.37 0.44 9.82
N TYR A 65 7.83 1.65 9.96
CA TYR A 65 8.39 2.67 10.84
C TYR A 65 8.40 2.22 12.31
N LEU A 66 7.29 1.66 12.80
CA LEU A 66 7.17 1.13 14.16
C LEU A 66 8.13 -0.04 14.40
N LEU A 67 8.26 -0.95 13.43
CA LEU A 67 9.19 -2.08 13.48
C LEU A 67 10.65 -1.61 13.52
N ASP A 68 11.01 -0.63 12.69
CA ASP A 68 12.38 -0.09 12.64
C ASP A 68 12.73 0.65 13.93
N ASN A 69 11.78 1.37 14.53
CA ASN A 69 11.95 1.99 15.84
C ASN A 69 12.07 0.94 16.95
N ALA A 70 11.20 -0.08 16.98
CA ALA A 70 11.29 -1.15 17.96
C ALA A 70 12.65 -1.87 17.91
N LYS A 71 13.18 -2.15 16.71
CA LYS A 71 14.52 -2.73 16.54
C LYS A 71 15.62 -1.81 17.10
N LYS A 72 15.53 -0.50 16.87
CA LYS A 72 16.49 0.46 17.43
C LYS A 72 16.44 0.46 18.95
N GLU A 73 15.24 0.53 19.54
CA GLU A 73 15.09 0.59 21.00
C GLU A 73 15.52 -0.70 21.71
N ILE A 74 15.30 -1.87 21.08
CA ILE A 74 15.88 -3.14 21.53
C ILE A 74 17.41 -3.08 21.49
N LYS A 75 18.02 -2.54 20.42
CA LYS A 75 19.48 -2.39 20.30
C LYS A 75 20.06 -1.44 21.36
N PHE A 76 19.32 -0.42 21.78
CA PHE A 76 19.69 0.49 22.86
C PHE A 76 19.45 -0.08 24.27
N GLY A 77 18.95 -1.32 24.39
CA GLY A 77 18.73 -1.97 25.68
C GLY A 77 17.48 -1.50 26.42
N LYS A 78 16.60 -0.70 25.79
CA LYS A 78 15.35 -0.24 26.40
C LYS A 78 14.28 -1.34 26.49
N TYR A 79 14.30 -2.29 25.57
CA TYR A 79 13.36 -3.41 25.52
C TYR A 79 14.08 -4.75 25.32
N LYS A 80 13.51 -5.81 25.90
CA LYS A 80 14.03 -7.18 25.78
C LYS A 80 13.33 -7.89 24.63
N SER A 81 14.12 -8.47 23.72
CA SER A 81 13.58 -9.36 22.68
C SER A 81 13.25 -10.72 23.30
N ILE A 82 11.98 -11.12 23.20
CA ILE A 82 11.49 -12.43 23.63
C ILE A 82 11.38 -13.31 22.38
N LYS A 83 12.05 -14.46 22.39
CA LYS A 83 12.19 -15.31 21.20
C LYS A 83 11.36 -16.58 21.28
N SER A 84 10.79 -16.90 22.44
CA SER A 84 9.96 -18.09 22.62
C SER A 84 8.73 -17.85 23.49
N LYS A 85 7.72 -18.70 23.29
CA LYS A 85 6.49 -18.69 24.11
C LYS A 85 6.78 -18.93 25.60
N LYS A 86 7.77 -19.75 25.91
CA LYS A 86 8.19 -20.04 27.29
C LYS A 86 8.80 -18.78 27.94
N GLU A 87 9.73 -18.12 27.26
CA GLU A 87 10.33 -16.86 27.74
C GLU A 87 9.29 -15.76 27.97
N LEU A 88 8.25 -15.69 27.12
CA LEU A 88 7.15 -14.75 27.30
C LEU A 88 6.37 -15.05 28.57
N HIS A 89 6.04 -16.32 28.77
CA HIS A 89 5.26 -16.75 29.92
C HIS A 89 6.04 -16.50 31.22
N ASP A 90 7.33 -16.85 31.26
CA ASP A 90 8.20 -16.64 32.42
C ASP A 90 8.33 -15.14 32.78
N TYR A 91 8.40 -14.27 31.77
CA TYR A 91 8.44 -12.82 31.97
C TYR A 91 7.13 -12.25 32.52
N LEU A 92 5.98 -12.70 31.98
CA LEU A 92 4.66 -12.22 32.40
C LEU A 92 4.21 -12.78 33.76
N SER A 93 4.66 -13.98 34.14
CA SER A 93 4.37 -14.57 35.46
C SER A 93 5.28 -14.04 36.57
N GLY A 94 6.35 -13.31 36.23
CA GLY A 94 7.26 -12.67 37.18
C GLY A 94 6.96 -11.19 37.43
N LEU A 95 5.89 -10.65 36.83
CA LEU A 95 5.33 -9.31 37.05
C LEU A 95 4.11 -9.41 37.98
#